data_AF-A0A5D0NQG7-F1
#
_entry.id   AF-A0A5D0NQG7-F1
#
_cell.length_a   1.000
_cell.length_b   1.000
_cell.length_c   1.000
_cell.angle_alpha   90.00
_cell.angle_beta   90.00
_cell.angle_gamma   90.00
#
_symmetry.space_group_name_H-M   'P 1'
#
loop_
_entity.id
_entity.type
_entity.pdbx_description
1 polymer ?
#
loop_
_entity_poly.entity_id
_entity_poly.type
_entity_poly.pdbx_seq_one_letter_code
_entity_poly.pdbx_strand_id
1 'polypeptide(L)'
;MGRVAEDKETADKPSYEQARDELADVVRRLEAGGLTLEESLALWERGERLAAVCEEWLEGARARLAAALDRPENGDAPAPF
;
A
#
# COMPACT_ATOMS: atom_id res chain seq x y z
N MET A 1 19.45 -18.57 -0.38
CA MET A 1 18.50 -17.51 -0.81
C MET A 1 17.25 -17.68 0.04
N GLY A 2 17.17 -17.06 1.22
CA GLY A 2 16.74 -15.66 1.37
C GLY A 2 15.25 -15.70 1.73
N ARG A 3 14.94 -15.72 3.03
CA ARG A 3 13.59 -15.90 3.61
C ARG A 3 12.63 -14.84 3.04
N VAL A 4 11.74 -15.24 2.13
CA VAL A 4 10.44 -14.56 1.91
C VAL A 4 9.50 -15.04 3.01
N ALA A 5 9.75 -14.55 4.22
CA ALA A 5 8.95 -14.91 5.39
C ALA A 5 8.59 -13.63 6.15
N GLU A 6 7.81 -12.77 5.50
CA GLU A 6 7.09 -11.66 6.14
C GLU A 6 5.87 -11.27 5.28
N ASP A 7 5.07 -12.25 4.88
CA ASP A 7 3.81 -12.03 4.13
C ASP A 7 2.58 -12.59 4.87
N LYS A 8 2.71 -12.86 6.18
CA LYS A 8 1.76 -13.72 6.91
C LYS A 8 1.07 -13.07 8.12
N GLU A 9 1.03 -11.75 8.23
CA GLU A 9 0.37 -11.11 9.39
C GLU A 9 -0.74 -10.10 9.05
N THR A 10 -1.29 -10.15 7.84
CA THR A 10 -2.51 -9.42 7.44
C THR A 10 -3.43 -10.32 6.62
N ALA A 11 -3.96 -11.39 7.21
CA ALA A 11 -4.80 -12.36 6.48
C ALA A 11 -6.13 -11.81 5.92
N ASP A 12 -6.44 -10.53 6.13
CA ASP A 12 -7.70 -9.89 5.72
C ASP A 12 -7.52 -8.78 4.64
N LYS A 13 -6.32 -8.20 4.50
CA LYS A 13 -6.07 -7.06 3.61
C LYS A 13 -5.16 -7.47 2.44
N PRO A 14 -5.52 -7.15 1.17
CA PRO A 14 -4.67 -7.47 0.03
C PRO A 14 -3.32 -6.75 0.11
N SER A 15 -2.29 -7.35 -0.49
CA SER A 15 -1.00 -6.68 -0.69
C SER A 15 -1.16 -5.41 -1.52
N TYR A 16 -0.19 -4.51 -1.44
CA TYR A 16 -0.19 -3.27 -2.23
C TYR A 16 -0.28 -3.56 -3.72
N GLU A 17 0.52 -4.50 -4.24
CA GLU A 17 0.54 -4.87 -5.66
C GLU A 17 -0.80 -5.43 -6.11
N GLN A 18 -1.41 -6.32 -5.32
CA GLN A 18 -2.74 -6.85 -5.63
C GLN A 18 -3.81 -5.74 -5.66
N ALA A 19 -3.82 -4.85 -4.67
CA ALA A 19 -4.77 -3.76 -4.61
C ALA A 19 -4.60 -2.78 -5.78
N ARG A 20 -3.34 -2.46 -6.13
CA ARG A 20 -2.99 -1.59 -7.25
C ARG A 20 -3.40 -2.20 -8.59
N ASP A 21 -3.12 -3.48 -8.80
CA ASP A 21 -3.43 -4.17 -10.06
C ASP A 21 -4.96 -4.28 -10.24
N GLU A 22 -5.70 -4.59 -9.17
CA GLU A 22 -7.16 -4.56 -9.21
C GLU A 22 -7.71 -3.15 -9.46
N LEU A 23 -7.13 -2.12 -8.86
CA LEU A 23 -7.53 -0.73 -9.10
C LEU A 23 -7.32 -0.34 -10.57
N ALA A 24 -6.18 -0.74 -11.15
CA ALA A 24 -5.93 -0.52 -12.57
C ALA A 24 -6.96 -1.22 -13.45
N ASP A 25 -7.36 -2.45 -13.11
CA ASP A 25 -8.43 -3.19 -13.80
C ASP A 25 -9.78 -2.46 -13.72
N VAL A 26 -10.14 -1.94 -12.55
CA VAL A 26 -11.36 -1.14 -12.33
C VAL A 26 -11.35 0.11 -13.21
N VAL A 27 -10.24 0.87 -13.22
CA VAL A 27 -10.09 2.07 -14.04
C VAL A 27 -10.23 1.73 -15.53
N ARG A 28 -9.54 0.70 -16.01
CA ARG A 28 -9.65 0.27 -17.41
C ARG A 28 -11.09 -0.06 -17.82
N ARG A 29 -11.86 -0.69 -16.92
CA ARG A 29 -13.28 -1.02 -17.18
C ARG A 29 -14.17 0.21 -17.22
N LEU A 30 -13.93 1.18 -16.34
CA LEU A 30 -14.64 2.47 -16.36
C LEU A 30 -14.34 3.25 -17.64
N GLU A 31 -13.07 3.31 -18.05
CA GLU A 31 -12.62 4.01 -19.25
C GLU A 31 -13.12 3.37 -20.56
N ALA A 32 -13.28 2.04 -20.59
CA ALA A 32 -13.84 1.35 -21.75
C ALA A 32 -15.29 1.76 -22.04
N GLY A 33 -16.03 2.24 -21.03
CA GLY A 33 -17.44 2.60 -21.15
C GLY A 33 -18.35 1.39 -21.44
N GLY A 34 -19.57 1.66 -21.89
CA GLY A 34 -20.56 0.61 -22.21
C GLY A 34 -21.22 -0.04 -20.99
N LEU A 35 -20.96 0.48 -19.80
CA LEU A 35 -21.59 0.05 -18.55
C LEU A 35 -22.89 0.83 -18.30
N THR A 36 -23.81 0.22 -17.58
CA THR A 36 -24.94 0.94 -16.98
C THR A 36 -24.44 1.89 -15.88
N LEU A 37 -25.31 2.81 -15.46
CA LEU A 37 -25.00 3.71 -14.34
C LEU A 37 -24.71 2.93 -13.05
N GLU A 38 -25.52 1.93 -12.74
CA GLU A 38 -25.40 1.11 -11.54
C GLU A 38 -24.07 0.34 -11.51
N GLU A 39 -23.68 -0.25 -12.64
CA GLU A 39 -22.37 -0.91 -12.78
C GLU A 39 -21.21 0.07 -12.67
N SER A 40 -21.34 1.26 -13.25
CA SER A 40 -20.32 2.32 -13.16
C SER A 40 -20.13 2.78 -11.72
N LEU A 41 -21.22 2.96 -10.97
CA LEU A 41 -21.18 3.32 -9.54
C LEU A 41 -20.54 2.21 -8.71
N ALA A 42 -20.91 0.96 -8.93
CA ALA A 42 -20.32 -0.17 -8.20
C ALA A 42 -18.80 -0.29 -8.43
N LEU A 43 -18.34 -0.08 -9.68
CA LEU A 43 -16.92 -0.04 -9.99
C LEU A 43 -16.22 1.15 -9.36
N TRP A 44 -16.82 2.34 -9.40
CA TRP A 44 -16.25 3.52 -8.76
C TRP A 44 -16.06 3.30 -7.26
N GLU A 45 -17.08 2.82 -6.54
CA GLU A 45 -16.97 2.53 -5.11
C GLU A 45 -15.91 1.46 -4.80
N ARG A 46 -15.75 0.46 -5.66
CA ARG A 46 -14.67 -0.53 -5.53
C ARG A 46 -13.32 0.14 -5.72
N GLY A 47 -13.19 1.01 -6.71
CA GLY A 47 -11.99 1.81 -6.96
C GLY A 47 -11.60 2.66 -5.76
N GLU A 48 -12.56 3.37 -5.15
CA GLU A 48 -12.32 4.19 -3.95
C GLU A 48 -11.79 3.34 -2.78
N ARG A 49 -12.38 2.16 -2.54
CA ARG A 49 -11.91 1.25 -1.49
C ARG A 49 -10.48 0.75 -1.77
N LEU A 50 -10.16 0.42 -3.02
CA LEU A 50 -8.81 -0.02 -3.41
C LEU A 50 -7.78 1.11 -3.29
N ALA A 51 -8.16 2.34 -3.64
CA ALA A 51 -7.32 3.52 -3.49
C ALA A 51 -6.98 3.78 -2.01
N ALA A 52 -7.98 3.71 -1.11
CA ALA A 52 -7.76 3.84 0.33
C ALA A 52 -6.81 2.76 0.88
N VAL A 53 -6.98 1.52 0.44
CA VAL A 53 -6.08 0.40 0.77
C VAL A 53 -4.64 0.71 0.35
N CYS A 54 -4.44 1.22 -0.87
CA CYS A 54 -3.13 1.59 -1.39
C CYS A 54 -2.51 2.75 -0.58
N GLU A 55 -3.30 3.76 -0.25
CA GLU A 55 -2.86 4.90 0.55
C GLU A 55 -2.38 4.47 1.94
N GLU A 56 -3.15 3.63 2.63
CA GLU A 56 -2.77 3.09 3.94
C GLU A 56 -1.45 2.31 3.90
N TRP A 57 -1.19 1.55 2.83
CA TRP A 57 0.09 0.86 2.63
C TRP A 57 1.25 1.85 2.48
N LEU A 58 1.06 2.89 1.67
CA LEU A 58 2.07 3.89 1.38
C LEU A 58 2.37 4.77 2.60
N GLU A 59 1.35 5.17 3.36
CA GLU A 59 1.51 5.88 4.63
C GLU A 59 2.26 5.03 5.66
N GLY A 60 1.92 3.75 5.79
CA GLY A 60 2.65 2.83 6.66
C GLY A 60 4.13 2.70 6.28
N ALA A 61 4.43 2.64 4.99
CA ALA A 61 5.81 2.62 4.50
C ALA A 61 6.56 3.93 4.82
N ARG A 62 5.92 5.09 4.61
CA ARG A 62 6.48 6.41 4.95
C ARG A 62 6.79 6.53 6.43
N ALA A 63 5.88 6.10 7.30
CA ALA A 63 6.08 6.15 8.75
C ALA A 63 7.26 5.28 9.20
N ARG A 64 7.41 4.07 8.64
CA ARG A 64 8.56 3.18 8.93
C ARG A 64 9.88 3.80 8.49
N LEU A 65 9.91 4.44 7.32
CA LEU A 65 11.09 5.13 6.82
C LEU A 65 11.47 6.30 7.74
N ALA A 66 10.49 7.14 8.13
CA ALA A 66 10.72 8.24 9.05
C ALA A 66 11.30 7.76 10.39
N ALA A 67 10.73 6.71 10.98
CA ALA A 67 11.22 6.14 12.23
C ALA A 67 12.63 5.52 12.13
N ALA A 68 13.02 5.03 10.95
CA ALA A 68 14.37 4.54 10.70
C ALA A 68 15.40 5.69 10.62
N LEU A 69 15.03 6.82 10.02
CA LEU A 69 15.87 8.01 9.88
C LEU A 69 16.03 8.79 11.20
N ASP A 70 15.00 8.83 12.03
CA ASP A 70 15.02 9.53 13.33
C ASP A 70 15.79 8.76 14.42
N ARG A 71 16.23 7.52 14.16
CA ARG A 71 17.05 6.77 15.11
C ARG A 71 18.45 7.39 15.13
N PRO A 72 18.86 8.09 16.20
CA PRO A 72 20.20 8.63 16.27
C PRO A 72 21.19 7.47 16.17
N GLU A 73 22.25 7.67 15.39
CA GLU A 73 23.43 6.82 15.35
C GLU A 73 24.00 6.74 16.78
N ASN A 74 23.56 5.76 17.57
CA ASN A 74 24.13 5.45 18.88
C ASN A 74 25.53 4.88 18.63
N GLY A 75 26.50 5.75 18.35
CA GLY A 75 27.81 5.33 17.88
C GLY A 75 28.94 6.36 17.98
N ASP A 76 28.69 7.61 18.39
CA ASP A 76 29.77 8.55 18.71
C ASP A 76 29.69 8.97 20.17
N ALA A 77 30.03 8.04 21.06
CA ALA A 77 30.45 8.42 22.39
C ALA A 77 31.91 8.90 22.27
N PRO A 78 32.24 10.17 22.55
CA PRO A 78 33.62 10.60 22.55
C PRO A 78 34.38 9.77 23.59
N ALA A 79 35.43 9.07 23.13
CA ALA A 79 36.25 8.24 24.01
C ALA A 79 36.81 9.09 25.15
N PRO A 80 36.61 8.70 26.42
CA PRO A 80 37.26 9.40 27.52
C PRO A 80 38.76 9.12 27.45
N PHE A 81 39.53 10.20 27.44
CA PHE A 81 40.98 10.22 27.65
C PHE A 81 41.35 9.63 29.02
#